data_AF-A0A2H2YZS6-F1
#
_entry.id   AF-A0A2H2YZS6-F1
#
_cell.length_a   1.000
_cell.length_b   1.000
_cell.length_c   1.000
_cell.angle_alpha   90.00
_cell.angle_beta   90.00
_cell.angle_gamma   90.00
#
_symmetry.space_group_name_H-M   'P 1'
#
loop_
_entity.id
_entity.type
_entity.pdbx_description
1 polymer ?
#
loop_
_entity_poly.entity_id
_entity_poly.type
_entity_poly.pdbx_seq_one_letter_code
_entity_poly.pdbx_strand_id
1 'polypeptide(L)'
;MHSTGHAGEADPDPKRQRTSPPRSIEDASCEPATGSSAHIYTDPVAFWAKKGRWPEETSSTTSTVDRRYLPRKKSSSNLSRKRSNSATSTTPSDQKPRELKSAPYKDARYPLLLQTKGSYMRVSELGITDGSKQLIGSLLNDEQSAPQGTLFDDEIFLDACCNLENKNEARIIQDISRLIVPSAESLALRNKNYKFLVESVNEGWNNSIPLTGTRPQPDYSIGFKRDAFTKDQLDKLSPFIGDLITGDQSFFMATYYMYFPFLTCEVKCGAAGLDIADRQNAHSMTLAVRGIVELFLRIYGHYPVITREDIKYYRHPIRTFDFTELDGRDKWTAYRFIKNVYDVWMPAHFESICSAIDQLPSGLNFDVPPLSEATGLSQDLGNLLQSDASCASMPDGWDSQSSNGEQQAVTPDTSSSGVAKRRKGRGLAGG
;
A
#
# COMPACT_ATOMS: atom_id res chain seq x y z
N MET A 1 63.47 -6.17 -43.05
CA MET A 1 64.71 -5.41 -42.76
C MET A 1 64.31 -3.98 -42.39
N HIS A 2 65.09 -3.35 -41.50
CA HIS A 2 65.14 -1.94 -41.06
C HIS A 2 64.41 -0.87 -41.91
N SER A 3 63.97 0.31 -41.42
CA SER A 3 63.76 0.98 -40.11
C SER A 3 63.83 2.49 -40.42
N THR A 4 62.96 3.33 -39.82
CA THR A 4 63.11 4.81 -39.63
C THR A 4 63.26 5.73 -40.88
N GLY A 5 62.74 6.96 -40.97
CA GLY A 5 61.85 7.75 -40.10
C GLY A 5 61.98 9.28 -40.36
N HIS A 6 60.99 10.07 -39.89
CA HIS A 6 60.97 11.54 -39.65
C HIS A 6 60.48 12.59 -40.69
N ALA A 7 59.55 13.42 -40.17
CA ALA A 7 59.43 14.90 -40.23
C ALA A 7 58.82 15.65 -41.45
N GLY A 8 58.00 16.68 -41.15
CA GLY A 8 57.58 17.76 -42.06
C GLY A 8 56.13 18.26 -41.83
N GLU A 9 55.93 19.54 -41.49
CA GLU A 9 54.66 20.17 -41.07
C GLU A 9 54.47 21.56 -41.77
N ALA A 10 53.27 22.19 -41.62
CA ALA A 10 52.84 23.57 -41.99
C ALA A 10 51.86 23.70 -43.19
N ASP A 11 50.92 24.67 -43.28
CA ASP A 11 50.13 25.50 -42.33
C ASP A 11 49.00 26.22 -43.15
N PRO A 12 47.87 26.73 -42.58
CA PRO A 12 46.69 27.20 -43.35
C PRO A 12 46.33 28.72 -43.24
N ASP A 13 45.14 29.07 -43.77
CA ASP A 13 44.40 30.37 -43.66
C ASP A 13 44.87 31.51 -44.60
N PRO A 14 44.01 32.49 -45.03
CA PRO A 14 43.51 33.53 -44.11
C PRO A 14 42.06 34.05 -44.29
N LYS A 15 41.59 34.71 -43.22
CA LYS A 15 40.27 35.36 -42.97
C LYS A 15 40.07 36.76 -43.59
N ARG A 16 38.84 37.30 -43.50
CA ARG A 16 38.58 38.76 -43.39
C ARG A 16 37.39 39.13 -42.49
N GLN A 17 37.47 40.27 -41.79
CA GLN A 17 36.52 40.81 -40.78
C GLN A 17 36.08 42.27 -41.10
N ARG A 18 35.03 42.78 -40.40
CA ARG A 18 34.86 44.15 -39.79
C ARG A 18 33.38 44.44 -39.43
N THR A 19 32.94 45.28 -38.47
CA THR A 19 33.46 45.81 -37.17
C THR A 19 32.31 46.49 -36.39
N SER A 20 32.40 46.66 -35.06
CA SER A 20 31.49 47.49 -34.23
C SER A 20 32.27 48.46 -33.30
N PRO A 21 31.74 49.65 -32.93
CA PRO A 21 32.45 50.68 -32.14
C PRO A 21 32.16 50.66 -30.61
N PRO A 22 32.90 51.40 -29.75
CA PRO A 22 32.83 51.27 -28.27
C PRO A 22 32.54 52.55 -27.44
N ARG A 23 32.17 52.33 -26.15
CA ARG A 23 32.04 53.27 -24.98
C ARG A 23 30.80 54.21 -24.99
N SER A 24 30.21 54.61 -23.85
CA SER A 24 30.77 54.92 -22.50
C SER A 24 29.93 54.43 -21.30
N ILE A 25 30.47 54.60 -20.07
CA ILE A 25 29.78 54.42 -18.78
C ILE A 25 29.32 55.80 -18.28
N GLU A 26 28.09 55.92 -17.79
CA GLU A 26 27.66 56.97 -16.85
C GLU A 26 26.73 56.36 -15.78
N ASP A 27 26.91 56.77 -14.52
CA ASP A 27 26.06 56.39 -13.40
C ASP A 27 24.73 57.16 -13.43
N ALA A 28 23.62 56.45 -13.24
CA ALA A 28 22.32 57.04 -12.93
C ALA A 28 21.57 56.16 -11.92
N SER A 29 21.75 56.45 -10.64
CA SER A 29 21.02 55.82 -9.54
C SER A 29 19.58 56.35 -9.45
N CYS A 30 18.58 55.49 -9.70
CA CYS A 30 17.18 55.71 -9.31
C CYS A 30 16.44 54.38 -9.13
N GLU A 31 15.90 54.16 -7.92
CA GLU A 31 14.70 53.37 -7.55
C GLU A 31 14.34 52.07 -8.33
N PRO A 32 14.32 50.88 -7.69
CA PRO A 32 13.71 49.70 -8.27
C PRO A 32 12.18 49.81 -8.22
N ALA A 33 11.55 49.95 -9.40
CA ALA A 33 10.10 49.95 -9.52
C ALA A 33 9.49 48.64 -8.97
N THR A 34 8.64 48.77 -7.95
CA THR A 34 7.76 47.72 -7.44
C THR A 34 6.82 47.25 -8.54
N GLY A 35 6.91 45.99 -8.97
CA GLY A 35 6.04 45.51 -10.05
C GLY A 35 6.36 44.16 -10.68
N SER A 36 6.61 43.11 -9.89
CA SER A 36 6.47 41.74 -10.40
C SER A 36 5.90 40.83 -9.32
N SER A 37 4.64 40.42 -9.51
CA SER A 37 3.98 39.42 -8.66
C SER A 37 4.65 38.07 -8.88
N ALA A 38 5.63 37.74 -8.05
CA ALA A 38 6.09 36.38 -7.92
C ALA A 38 4.99 35.57 -7.22
N HIS A 39 4.11 34.95 -8.00
CA HIS A 39 3.12 33.99 -7.49
C HIS A 39 3.88 32.85 -6.80
N ILE A 40 3.89 32.87 -5.47
CA ILE A 40 4.51 31.83 -4.66
C ILE A 40 3.62 30.60 -4.76
N TYR A 41 4.00 29.66 -5.64
CA TYR A 41 3.45 28.30 -5.64
C TYR A 41 3.72 27.66 -4.28
N THR A 42 2.77 27.85 -3.38
CA THR A 42 2.79 27.29 -2.04
C THR A 42 2.10 25.95 -2.12
N ASP A 43 2.80 24.86 -1.77
CA ASP A 43 2.18 23.54 -1.62
C ASP A 43 0.95 23.66 -0.69
N PRO A 44 -0.28 23.48 -1.19
CA PRO A 44 -1.48 23.71 -0.41
C PRO A 44 -1.61 22.74 0.76
N VAL A 45 -1.13 21.49 0.59
CA VAL A 45 -1.17 20.46 1.63
C VAL A 45 -0.20 20.84 2.75
N ALA A 46 1.00 21.32 2.40
CA ALA A 46 1.95 21.85 3.38
C ALA A 46 1.44 23.13 4.08
N PHE A 47 0.74 24.02 3.38
CA PHE A 47 0.11 25.20 3.99
C PHE A 47 -0.96 24.78 4.99
N TRP A 48 -1.91 23.91 4.57
CA TRP A 48 -3.00 23.46 5.42
C TRP A 48 -2.47 22.75 6.67
N ALA A 49 -1.51 21.83 6.50
CA ALA A 49 -0.85 21.13 7.61
C ALA A 49 -0.17 22.07 8.62
N LYS A 50 0.23 23.28 8.19
CA LYS A 50 0.86 24.31 9.03
C LYS A 50 -0.13 25.31 9.63
N LYS A 51 -1.33 25.48 9.06
CA LYS A 51 -2.26 26.58 9.37
C LYS A 51 -3.66 26.15 9.82
N GLY A 52 -4.04 24.88 9.66
CA GLY A 52 -5.38 24.36 9.94
C GLY A 52 -6.48 24.93 9.02
N ARG A 53 -6.09 25.69 7.99
CA ARG A 53 -6.94 26.30 6.97
C ARG A 53 -6.15 26.43 5.67
N TRP A 54 -6.85 26.58 4.56
CA TRP A 54 -6.25 26.78 3.24
C TRP A 54 -5.74 28.22 3.05
N PRO A 55 -4.84 28.47 2.08
CA PRO A 55 -4.46 29.83 1.70
C PRO A 55 -5.64 30.51 1.00
N GLU A 56 -5.80 31.81 1.25
CA GLU A 56 -6.81 32.66 0.59
C GLU A 56 -6.18 33.34 -0.63
N GLU A 57 -6.33 32.78 -1.83
CA GLU A 57 -6.00 33.47 -3.10
C GLU A 57 -7.08 33.27 -4.19
N THR A 58 -7.06 34.15 -5.19
CA THR A 58 -8.27 34.65 -5.85
C THR A 58 -8.72 33.90 -7.10
N SER A 59 -9.99 33.46 -7.06
CA SER A 59 -10.97 33.54 -8.15
C SER A 59 -10.77 32.77 -9.47
N SER A 60 -11.70 31.82 -9.67
CA SER A 60 -12.59 31.68 -10.85
C SER A 60 -12.38 30.53 -11.87
N THR A 61 -13.38 29.62 -11.85
CA THR A 61 -14.08 29.02 -13.01
C THR A 61 -13.76 27.58 -13.46
N THR A 62 -14.86 26.86 -13.76
CA THR A 62 -15.01 25.51 -14.37
C THR A 62 -14.53 24.28 -13.59
N SER A 63 -15.50 23.64 -12.91
CA SER A 63 -15.36 22.35 -12.24
C SER A 63 -15.49 21.16 -13.20
N THR A 64 -14.38 20.72 -13.79
CA THR A 64 -14.29 19.41 -14.45
C THR A 64 -13.51 18.45 -13.56
N VAL A 65 -14.21 17.65 -12.75
CA VAL A 65 -13.57 16.62 -11.93
C VAL A 65 -13.03 15.54 -12.87
N ASP A 66 -11.70 15.38 -12.89
CA ASP A 66 -11.05 14.42 -13.78
C ASP A 66 -11.43 12.97 -13.42
N ARG A 67 -11.69 12.17 -14.46
CA ARG A 67 -12.22 10.81 -14.36
C ARG A 67 -11.33 9.85 -13.54
N ARG A 68 -10.04 10.19 -13.35
CA ARG A 68 -9.08 9.46 -12.50
C ARG A 68 -9.37 9.56 -10.99
N TYR A 69 -10.24 10.49 -10.58
CA TYR A 69 -10.63 10.70 -9.18
C TYR A 69 -11.88 9.89 -8.75
N LEU A 70 -12.53 9.20 -9.69
CA LEU A 70 -13.74 8.40 -9.46
C LEU A 70 -13.43 6.97 -8.98
N PRO A 71 -14.40 6.29 -8.34
CA PRO A 71 -14.27 4.89 -7.95
C PRO A 71 -14.02 4.00 -9.17
N ARG A 72 -13.07 3.06 -9.01
CA ARG A 72 -12.74 2.07 -10.02
C ARG A 72 -13.72 0.90 -9.90
N LYS A 73 -14.64 0.82 -10.88
CA LYS A 73 -15.55 -0.32 -11.04
C LYS A 73 -14.80 -1.64 -11.18
N LYS A 74 -15.31 -2.68 -10.51
CA LYS A 74 -14.76 -4.03 -10.57
C LYS A 74 -15.25 -4.76 -11.82
N SER A 75 -14.34 -5.09 -12.75
CA SER A 75 -14.70 -5.76 -14.00
C SER A 75 -15.35 -7.14 -13.75
N SER A 76 -16.52 -7.36 -14.33
CA SER A 76 -17.34 -8.59 -14.18
C SER A 76 -16.83 -9.81 -14.97
N SER A 77 -15.61 -9.76 -15.51
CA SER A 77 -15.06 -10.66 -16.53
C SER A 77 -14.63 -12.05 -16.02
N ASN A 78 -15.24 -12.56 -14.94
CA ASN A 78 -15.10 -13.95 -14.48
C ASN A 78 -16.46 -14.67 -14.33
N LEU A 79 -17.55 -14.10 -14.87
CA LEU A 79 -18.85 -14.77 -14.95
C LEU A 79 -18.89 -15.85 -16.05
N SER A 80 -18.05 -16.89 -15.92
CA SER A 80 -18.18 -18.13 -16.70
C SER A 80 -18.41 -19.34 -15.78
N ARG A 81 -19.70 -19.71 -15.65
CA ARG A 81 -20.20 -21.03 -15.25
C ARG A 81 -19.50 -21.76 -14.09
N LYS A 82 -19.84 -21.35 -12.86
CA LYS A 82 -20.43 -22.29 -11.89
C LYS A 82 -21.32 -21.57 -10.87
N ARG A 83 -22.64 -21.76 -10.99
CA ARG A 83 -23.62 -21.37 -9.97
C ARG A 83 -23.39 -22.22 -8.72
N SER A 84 -23.07 -21.62 -7.59
CA SER A 84 -23.20 -22.19 -6.25
C SER A 84 -23.26 -21.05 -5.23
N ASN A 85 -24.20 -21.14 -4.30
CA ASN A 85 -24.63 -20.00 -3.49
C ASN A 85 -23.66 -19.70 -2.33
N SER A 86 -23.19 -18.46 -2.23
CA SER A 86 -22.88 -17.77 -0.97
C SER A 86 -22.58 -16.30 -1.25
N ALA A 87 -23.14 -15.38 -0.46
CA ALA A 87 -22.83 -13.94 -0.52
C ALA A 87 -21.52 -13.63 0.24
N THR A 88 -20.44 -14.33 -0.10
CA THR A 88 -19.10 -14.11 0.48
C THR A 88 -18.27 -13.23 -0.43
N SER A 89 -17.65 -12.19 0.13
CA SER A 89 -16.75 -11.23 -0.52
C SER A 89 -15.40 -11.82 -0.97
N THR A 90 -15.27 -13.15 -1.00
CA THR A 90 -14.05 -13.89 -1.33
C THR A 90 -13.65 -13.66 -2.78
N THR A 91 -12.58 -12.90 -3.00
CA THR A 91 -11.98 -12.76 -4.33
C THR A 91 -11.17 -14.02 -4.69
N PRO A 92 -10.85 -14.26 -5.97
CA PRO A 92 -9.92 -15.33 -6.36
C PRO A 92 -8.51 -15.20 -5.75
N SER A 93 -8.15 -14.00 -5.25
CA SER A 93 -6.92 -13.80 -4.48
C SER A 93 -7.04 -14.42 -3.09
N ASP A 94 -8.20 -14.30 -2.42
CA ASP A 94 -8.41 -14.77 -1.05
C ASP A 94 -8.21 -16.28 -0.90
N GLN A 95 -8.52 -17.06 -1.93
CA GLN A 95 -8.33 -18.51 -1.98
C GLN A 95 -6.87 -18.97 -2.05
N LYS A 96 -5.90 -18.07 -2.31
CA LYS A 96 -4.48 -18.45 -2.36
C LYS A 96 -3.85 -18.57 -0.95
N PRO A 97 -2.94 -19.55 -0.72
CA PRO A 97 -2.07 -19.59 0.45
C PRO A 97 -1.37 -18.26 0.74
N ARG A 98 -1.15 -17.97 2.02
CA ARG A 98 -0.62 -16.68 2.50
C ARG A 98 0.81 -16.43 2.00
N GLU A 99 1.62 -17.48 1.96
CA GLU A 99 3.00 -17.46 1.50
C GLU A 99 3.12 -17.03 0.04
N LEU A 100 2.13 -17.39 -0.79
CA LEU A 100 2.05 -17.00 -2.20
C LEU A 100 1.57 -15.55 -2.38
N LYS A 101 0.69 -15.06 -1.49
CA LYS A 101 0.29 -13.64 -1.44
C LYS A 101 1.46 -12.75 -1.00
N SER A 102 2.26 -13.22 -0.03
CA SER A 102 3.44 -12.52 0.49
C SER A 102 4.68 -12.66 -0.39
N ALA A 103 4.69 -13.57 -1.38
CA ALA A 103 5.86 -13.86 -2.22
C ALA A 103 6.47 -12.61 -2.91
N PRO A 104 5.70 -11.65 -3.47
CA PRO A 104 6.27 -10.46 -4.10
C PRO A 104 7.14 -9.62 -3.15
N TYR A 105 6.76 -9.52 -1.86
CA TYR A 105 7.50 -8.73 -0.88
C TYR A 105 8.85 -9.36 -0.50
N LYS A 106 9.07 -10.64 -0.80
CA LYS A 106 10.37 -11.31 -0.57
C LYS A 106 11.45 -10.82 -1.54
N ASP A 107 11.08 -10.37 -2.74
CA ASP A 107 12.03 -9.85 -3.73
C ASP A 107 12.71 -8.57 -3.21
N ALA A 108 14.05 -8.56 -3.18
CA ALA A 108 14.85 -7.41 -2.76
C ALA A 108 14.64 -6.16 -3.62
N ARG A 109 14.05 -6.30 -4.83
CA ARG A 109 13.70 -5.21 -5.74
C ARG A 109 12.31 -4.62 -5.47
N TYR A 110 11.52 -5.18 -4.55
CA TYR A 110 10.20 -4.65 -4.21
C TYR A 110 10.23 -3.17 -3.75
N PRO A 111 11.23 -2.67 -3.00
CA PRO A 111 11.37 -1.25 -2.69
C PRO A 111 11.53 -0.37 -3.94
N LEU A 112 12.21 -0.86 -5.00
CA LEU A 112 12.34 -0.14 -6.27
C LEU A 112 10.99 -0.07 -6.99
N LEU A 113 10.19 -1.15 -6.97
CA LEU A 113 8.82 -1.13 -7.49
C LEU A 113 7.97 -0.08 -6.77
N LEU A 114 8.02 0.00 -5.44
CA LEU A 114 7.37 1.06 -4.67
C LEU A 114 7.85 2.46 -5.06
N GLN A 115 9.17 2.63 -5.29
CA GLN A 115 9.75 3.90 -5.73
C GLN A 115 9.24 4.34 -7.11
N THR A 116 8.99 3.43 -8.05
CA THR A 116 8.33 3.77 -9.34
C THR A 116 6.88 4.26 -9.18
N LYS A 117 6.32 4.15 -7.98
CA LYS A 117 4.97 4.62 -7.59
C LYS A 117 5.02 5.77 -6.57
N GLY A 118 6.18 6.41 -6.41
CA GLY A 118 6.39 7.52 -5.49
C GLY A 118 6.52 7.13 -4.01
N SER A 119 6.63 5.83 -3.67
CA SER A 119 6.79 5.37 -2.29
C SER A 119 8.22 4.97 -1.98
N TYR A 120 8.84 5.66 -1.02
CA TYR A 120 10.24 5.53 -0.64
C TYR A 120 10.34 4.93 0.77
N MET A 121 10.97 3.76 0.88
CA MET A 121 11.23 3.12 2.18
C MET A 121 12.39 3.75 2.98
N ARG A 122 13.02 4.79 2.42
CA ARG A 122 14.05 5.62 3.05
C ARG A 122 13.44 6.87 3.68
N VAL A 123 14.14 7.46 4.64
CA VAL A 123 13.84 8.80 5.15
C VAL A 123 13.95 9.84 4.02
N SER A 124 13.13 10.89 4.11
CA SER A 124 13.30 12.09 3.28
C SER A 124 14.59 12.81 3.66
N GLU A 125 15.27 13.42 2.69
CA GLU A 125 16.44 14.29 2.91
C GLU A 125 16.06 15.54 3.72
N LEU A 126 14.78 15.95 3.69
CA LEU A 126 14.22 17.02 4.53
C LEU A 126 13.81 16.54 5.94
N GLY A 127 13.89 15.24 6.22
CA GLY A 127 13.42 14.63 7.46
C GLY A 127 11.90 14.75 7.69
N ILE A 128 11.50 14.78 8.96
CA ILE A 128 10.15 15.13 9.41
C ILE A 128 10.17 16.49 10.13
N THR A 129 9.02 17.17 10.17
CA THR A 129 8.90 18.47 10.82
C THR A 129 9.16 18.39 12.34
N ASP A 130 9.60 19.49 12.95
CA ASP A 130 9.82 19.52 14.41
C ASP A 130 8.52 19.32 15.21
N GLY A 131 7.38 19.78 14.69
CA GLY A 131 6.06 19.47 15.26
C GLY A 131 5.75 17.97 15.24
N SER A 132 6.12 17.27 14.15
CA SER A 132 6.03 15.80 14.08
C SER A 132 6.96 15.13 15.10
N LYS A 133 8.21 15.61 15.25
CA LYS A 133 9.15 15.08 16.25
C LYS A 133 8.64 15.27 17.68
N GLN A 134 8.10 16.46 17.99
CA GLN A 134 7.54 16.77 19.31
C GLN A 134 6.33 15.89 19.62
N LEU A 135 5.40 15.75 18.67
CA LEU A 135 4.24 14.87 18.79
C LEU A 135 4.68 13.42 19.03
N ILE A 136 5.59 12.88 18.21
CA ILE A 136 6.14 11.52 18.38
C ILE A 136 6.81 11.37 19.74
N GLY A 137 7.53 12.39 20.20
CA GLY A 137 8.14 12.43 21.53
C GLY A 137 7.11 12.37 22.66
N SER A 138 5.99 13.09 22.57
CA SER A 138 4.87 12.99 23.51
C SER A 138 4.33 11.55 23.50
N LEU A 139 3.91 11.06 22.32
CA LEU A 139 3.30 9.73 22.17
C LEU A 139 4.18 8.58 22.68
N LEU A 140 5.51 8.71 22.65
CA LEU A 140 6.45 7.70 23.17
C LEU A 140 6.65 7.77 24.69
N ASN A 141 6.58 8.97 25.29
CA ASN A 141 6.92 9.20 26.69
C ASN A 141 5.69 9.32 27.61
N ASP A 142 4.52 9.68 27.07
CA ASP A 142 3.29 9.85 27.84
C ASP A 142 2.87 8.51 28.48
N GLU A 143 2.64 8.52 29.79
CA GLU A 143 2.36 7.31 30.57
C GLU A 143 0.98 6.72 30.25
N GLN A 144 0.94 5.39 30.21
CA GLN A 144 -0.28 4.62 29.92
C GLN A 144 -0.32 3.36 30.75
N SER A 145 -1.51 3.04 31.29
CA SER A 145 -1.72 1.88 32.16
C SER A 145 -1.47 0.56 31.42
N ALA A 146 -0.49 -0.21 31.87
CA ALA A 146 -0.27 -1.57 31.39
C ALA A 146 -1.35 -2.53 31.94
N PRO A 147 -1.88 -3.46 31.12
CA PRO A 147 -2.73 -4.54 31.62
C PRO A 147 -1.95 -5.47 32.56
N GLN A 148 -2.68 -6.17 33.43
CA GLN A 148 -2.16 -7.07 34.45
C GLN A 148 -2.68 -8.49 34.22
N GLY A 149 -1.98 -9.51 34.70
CA GLY A 149 -2.30 -10.92 34.44
C GLY A 149 -1.95 -11.34 33.02
N THR A 150 -0.81 -10.89 32.51
CA THR A 150 -0.39 -11.02 31.11
C THR A 150 0.98 -11.70 30.96
N LEU A 151 1.31 -12.14 29.74
CA LEU A 151 2.65 -12.66 29.42
C LEU A 151 3.77 -11.62 29.55
N PHE A 152 3.45 -10.34 29.75
CA PHE A 152 4.41 -9.25 29.97
C PHE A 152 4.59 -8.91 31.46
N ASP A 153 3.93 -9.62 32.38
CA ASP A 153 4.11 -9.44 33.82
C ASP A 153 5.52 -9.88 34.24
N ASP A 154 6.19 -9.10 35.08
CA ASP A 154 7.64 -9.24 35.37
C ASP A 154 8.04 -10.63 35.87
N GLU A 155 7.20 -11.24 36.71
CA GLU A 155 7.45 -12.54 37.34
C GLU A 155 7.49 -13.73 36.35
N ILE A 156 6.84 -13.61 35.18
CA ILE A 156 6.68 -14.71 34.21
C ILE A 156 7.17 -14.36 32.80
N PHE A 157 7.61 -13.12 32.56
CA PHE A 157 7.97 -12.64 31.22
C PHE A 157 9.07 -13.47 30.54
N LEU A 158 10.12 -13.86 31.29
CA LEU A 158 11.22 -14.66 30.75
C LEU A 158 10.74 -16.08 30.38
N ASP A 159 9.95 -16.73 31.23
CA ASP A 159 9.34 -18.03 30.93
C ASP A 159 8.38 -17.96 29.74
N ALA A 160 7.61 -16.87 29.60
CA ALA A 160 6.77 -16.62 28.44
C ALA A 160 7.62 -16.50 27.15
N CYS A 161 8.76 -15.82 27.19
CA CYS A 161 9.69 -15.73 26.06
C CYS A 161 10.27 -17.10 25.69
N CYS A 162 10.74 -17.89 26.66
CA CYS A 162 11.22 -19.26 26.45
C CYS A 162 10.13 -20.16 25.82
N ASN A 163 8.88 -20.03 26.27
CA ASN A 163 7.74 -20.77 25.71
C ASN A 163 7.38 -20.34 24.28
N LEU A 164 7.76 -19.13 23.86
CA LEU A 164 7.55 -18.59 22.52
C LEU A 164 8.76 -18.74 21.58
N GLU A 165 9.89 -19.22 22.10
CA GLU A 165 11.08 -19.48 21.29
C GLU A 165 10.78 -20.51 20.18
N ASN A 166 11.26 -20.21 18.97
CA ASN A 166 11.09 -21.02 17.77
C ASN A 166 9.62 -21.36 17.40
N LYS A 167 8.64 -20.63 17.94
CA LYS A 167 7.22 -20.80 17.54
C LYS A 167 6.94 -20.09 16.22
N ASN A 168 5.87 -20.54 15.57
CA ASN A 168 5.44 -19.98 14.29
C ASN A 168 4.73 -18.63 14.46
N GLU A 169 4.58 -17.93 13.34
CA GLU A 169 4.04 -16.57 13.31
C GLU A 169 2.59 -16.48 13.83
N ALA A 170 1.76 -17.50 13.58
CA ALA A 170 0.40 -17.57 14.10
C ALA A 170 0.37 -17.61 15.63
N ARG A 171 1.33 -18.30 16.27
CA ARG A 171 1.47 -18.33 17.73
C ARG A 171 1.91 -16.98 18.28
N ILE A 172 2.86 -16.31 17.63
CA ILE A 172 3.29 -14.95 18.02
C ILE A 172 2.13 -13.95 17.88
N ILE A 173 1.34 -14.03 16.79
CA ILE A 173 0.16 -13.18 16.60
C ILE A 173 -0.86 -13.40 17.72
N GLN A 174 -1.16 -14.67 18.05
CA GLN A 174 -2.13 -15.02 19.08
C GLN A 174 -1.74 -14.51 20.47
N ASP A 175 -0.49 -14.74 20.88
CA ASP A 175 -0.05 -14.52 22.26
C ASP A 175 0.45 -13.09 22.53
N ILE A 176 1.10 -12.46 21.54
CA ILE A 176 1.86 -11.21 21.75
C ILE A 176 1.22 -9.99 21.07
N SER A 177 0.54 -10.13 19.93
CA SER A 177 0.10 -8.93 19.16
C SER A 177 -0.86 -8.01 19.90
N ARG A 178 -1.62 -8.49 20.90
CA ARG A 178 -2.50 -7.64 21.73
C ARG A 178 -1.78 -6.98 22.92
N LEU A 179 -0.61 -7.49 23.31
CA LEU A 179 0.28 -6.87 24.29
C LEU A 179 1.20 -5.81 23.66
N ILE A 180 1.38 -5.85 22.34
CA ILE A 180 2.08 -4.81 21.56
C ILE A 180 1.09 -3.78 20.99
N VAL A 181 -0.04 -4.24 20.43
CA VAL A 181 -1.03 -3.42 19.72
C VAL A 181 -2.44 -3.73 20.26
N PRO A 182 -2.96 -2.94 21.23
CA PRO A 182 -4.27 -3.19 21.81
C PRO A 182 -5.40 -3.13 20.77
N SER A 183 -6.38 -4.03 20.92
CA SER A 183 -7.60 -4.08 20.09
C SER A 183 -8.45 -2.83 20.34
N ALA A 184 -8.65 -2.02 19.30
CA ALA A 184 -9.44 -0.80 19.40
C ALA A 184 -10.92 -1.11 19.64
N GLU A 185 -11.43 -2.21 19.07
CA GLU A 185 -12.81 -2.63 19.29
C GLU A 185 -13.03 -3.20 20.70
N SER A 186 -12.07 -3.95 21.24
CA SER A 186 -12.13 -4.42 22.64
C SER A 186 -12.08 -3.25 23.63
N LEU A 187 -11.27 -2.22 23.33
CA LEU A 187 -11.25 -0.98 24.11
C LEU A 187 -12.56 -0.20 23.97
N ALA A 188 -13.19 -0.17 22.78
CA ALA A 188 -14.46 0.52 22.52
C ALA A 188 -15.63 0.02 23.38
N LEU A 189 -15.60 -1.26 23.80
CA LEU A 189 -16.58 -1.82 24.73
C LEU A 189 -16.57 -1.14 26.12
N ARG A 190 -15.44 -0.52 26.50
CA ARG A 190 -15.25 0.13 27.81
C ARG A 190 -15.16 1.65 27.72
N ASN A 191 -14.61 2.17 26.62
CA ASN A 191 -14.47 3.61 26.38
C ASN A 191 -15.12 3.99 25.03
N LYS A 192 -16.18 4.80 25.11
CA LYS A 192 -16.95 5.24 23.94
C LYS A 192 -16.14 6.10 22.95
N ASN A 193 -14.99 6.64 23.33
CA ASN A 193 -14.14 7.44 22.44
C ASN A 193 -13.63 6.60 21.25
N TYR A 194 -13.42 5.29 21.43
CA TYR A 194 -12.97 4.40 20.35
C TYR A 194 -14.11 3.77 19.54
N LYS A 195 -15.39 4.08 19.83
CA LYS A 195 -16.55 3.46 19.16
C LYS A 195 -16.55 3.62 17.63
N PHE A 196 -15.86 4.66 17.16
CA PHE A 196 -15.70 5.03 15.77
C PHE A 196 -14.64 4.20 15.02
N LEU A 197 -13.79 3.48 15.75
CA LEU A 197 -12.73 2.66 15.17
C LEU A 197 -13.23 1.28 14.78
N VAL A 198 -12.62 0.71 13.76
CA VAL A 198 -12.76 -0.71 13.39
C VAL A 198 -11.37 -1.29 13.14
N GLU A 199 -11.20 -2.55 13.50
CA GLU A 199 -9.99 -3.31 13.21
C GLU A 199 -10.26 -4.38 12.15
N SER A 200 -9.20 -4.80 11.46
CA SER A 200 -9.21 -5.93 10.52
C SER A 200 -8.02 -6.83 10.82
N VAL A 201 -8.23 -8.14 10.78
CA VAL A 201 -7.22 -9.15 11.10
C VAL A 201 -6.98 -10.02 9.87
N ASN A 202 -5.82 -9.87 9.21
CA ASN A 202 -5.42 -10.67 8.05
C ASN A 202 -6.46 -10.70 6.91
N GLU A 203 -7.13 -9.57 6.63
CA GLU A 203 -8.00 -9.44 5.45
C GLU A 203 -7.35 -8.61 4.34
N GLY A 204 -7.66 -8.98 3.10
CA GLY A 204 -7.21 -8.25 1.94
C GLY A 204 -7.88 -6.89 1.80
N TRP A 205 -7.08 -5.86 1.52
CA TRP A 205 -7.58 -4.51 1.22
C TRP A 205 -8.20 -4.47 -0.18
N ASN A 206 -9.38 -5.08 -0.31
CA ASN A 206 -10.09 -5.31 -1.56
C ASN A 206 -10.72 -4.04 -2.15
N ASN A 207 -11.08 -3.08 -1.30
CA ASN A 207 -11.74 -1.82 -1.68
C ASN A 207 -10.75 -0.67 -1.89
N SER A 208 -9.45 -0.89 -1.73
CA SER A 208 -8.42 0.09 -2.09
C SER A 208 -8.10 0.06 -3.57
N ILE A 209 -7.92 1.22 -4.19
CA ILE A 209 -7.30 1.35 -5.51
C ILE A 209 -5.82 0.92 -5.38
N PRO A 210 -5.36 -0.12 -6.12
CA PRO A 210 -4.03 -0.68 -5.93
C PRO A 210 -2.91 0.28 -6.35
N LEU A 211 -1.77 0.21 -5.65
CA LEU A 211 -0.52 0.89 -6.01
C LEU A 211 0.32 0.05 -6.98
N THR A 212 0.34 -1.27 -6.77
CA THR A 212 1.08 -2.27 -7.55
C THR A 212 0.15 -3.44 -7.90
N GLY A 213 0.65 -4.46 -8.63
CA GLY A 213 -0.13 -5.69 -8.87
C GLY A 213 -0.39 -6.54 -7.62
N THR A 214 0.32 -6.28 -6.52
CA THR A 214 0.11 -6.97 -5.23
C THR A 214 -1.03 -6.33 -4.47
N ARG A 215 -1.89 -7.12 -3.81
CA ARG A 215 -2.92 -6.61 -2.89
C ARG A 215 -2.38 -6.64 -1.46
N PRO A 216 -2.41 -5.52 -0.71
CA PRO A 216 -2.13 -5.53 0.74
C PRO A 216 -3.08 -6.44 1.53
N GLN A 217 -2.57 -7.04 2.58
CA GLN A 217 -3.30 -7.87 3.54
C GLN A 217 -2.55 -7.85 4.88
N PRO A 218 -2.65 -6.75 5.65
CA PRO A 218 -1.99 -6.62 6.94
C PRO A 218 -2.47 -7.67 7.94
N ASP A 219 -1.56 -8.16 8.80
CA ASP A 219 -1.93 -9.08 9.89
C ASP A 219 -2.88 -8.43 10.89
N TYR A 220 -2.72 -7.11 11.09
CA TYR A 220 -3.65 -6.28 11.81
C TYR A 220 -3.69 -4.87 11.18
N SER A 221 -4.85 -4.25 11.13
CA SER A 221 -4.98 -2.85 10.71
C SER A 221 -6.18 -2.16 11.37
N ILE A 222 -6.13 -0.83 11.45
CA ILE A 222 -7.20 0.00 12.02
C ILE A 222 -7.54 1.14 11.08
N GLY A 223 -8.83 1.42 10.97
CA GLY A 223 -9.38 2.65 10.41
C GLY A 223 -10.69 3.01 11.10
N PHE A 224 -11.52 3.79 10.42
CA PHE A 224 -12.80 4.26 10.90
C PHE A 224 -13.95 3.43 10.35
N LYS A 225 -15.00 3.27 11.17
CA LYS A 225 -16.29 2.72 10.76
C LYS A 225 -17.00 3.67 9.82
N ARG A 226 -17.87 3.14 8.94
CA ARG A 226 -18.82 3.96 8.18
C ARG A 226 -19.64 4.86 9.11
N ASP A 227 -20.11 4.32 10.22
CA ASP A 227 -20.95 5.00 11.22
C ASP A 227 -20.18 6.02 12.10
N ALA A 228 -18.88 6.23 11.83
CA ALA A 228 -18.14 7.36 12.38
C ALA A 228 -18.54 8.68 11.71
N PHE A 229 -18.87 8.64 10.42
CA PHE A 229 -19.16 9.81 9.62
C PHE A 229 -20.65 10.17 9.67
N THR A 230 -20.96 11.46 9.59
CA THR A 230 -22.36 11.92 9.48
C THR A 230 -22.96 11.49 8.14
N LYS A 231 -24.30 11.51 8.05
CA LYS A 231 -24.97 11.24 6.76
C LYS A 231 -24.45 12.17 5.67
N ASP A 232 -24.36 13.47 5.95
CA ASP A 232 -23.91 14.48 4.98
C ASP A 232 -22.46 14.24 4.53
N GLN A 233 -21.58 13.81 5.44
CA GLN A 233 -20.21 13.40 5.11
C GLN A 233 -20.17 12.14 4.24
N LEU A 234 -21.00 11.14 4.54
CA LEU A 234 -21.13 9.92 3.73
C LEU A 234 -21.72 10.22 2.34
N ASP A 235 -22.67 11.16 2.24
CA ASP A 235 -23.28 11.59 0.98
C ASP A 235 -22.25 12.38 0.12
N LYS A 236 -21.36 13.18 0.74
CA LYS A 236 -20.22 13.82 0.07
C LYS A 236 -19.11 12.84 -0.35
N LEU A 237 -18.89 11.76 0.40
CA LEU A 237 -17.92 10.71 0.07
C LEU A 237 -18.43 9.71 -0.98
N SER A 238 -19.73 9.46 -1.02
CA SER A 238 -20.39 8.47 -1.89
C SER A 238 -19.91 8.50 -3.36
N PRO A 239 -19.81 9.67 -4.03
CA PRO A 239 -19.38 9.76 -5.42
C PRO A 239 -17.93 9.29 -5.68
N PHE A 240 -17.10 9.21 -4.63
CA PHE A 240 -15.70 8.80 -4.69
C PHE A 240 -15.46 7.36 -4.20
N ILE A 241 -16.41 6.80 -3.43
CA ILE A 241 -16.35 5.45 -2.89
C ILE A 241 -16.89 4.43 -3.90
N GLY A 242 -17.96 4.78 -4.63
CA GLY A 242 -18.64 3.87 -5.55
C GLY A 242 -19.57 2.90 -4.85
N ASP A 243 -19.96 1.85 -5.56
CA ASP A 243 -20.92 0.87 -5.02
C ASP A 243 -20.22 -0.13 -4.10
N LEU A 244 -20.61 -0.09 -2.82
CA LEU A 244 -20.14 -0.97 -1.75
C LEU A 244 -20.52 -2.45 -2.00
N ILE A 245 -21.63 -2.69 -2.70
CA ILE A 245 -22.18 -4.04 -2.96
C ILE A 245 -21.45 -4.71 -4.13
N THR A 246 -21.11 -3.96 -5.19
CA THR A 246 -20.23 -4.48 -6.27
C THR A 246 -18.78 -4.62 -5.83
N GLY A 247 -18.41 -3.99 -4.71
CA GLY A 247 -17.06 -3.97 -4.17
C GLY A 247 -16.13 -3.13 -5.04
N ASP A 248 -16.61 -1.96 -5.45
CA ASP A 248 -15.80 -0.95 -6.15
C ASP A 248 -14.59 -0.51 -5.30
N GLN A 249 -13.56 -0.03 -6.00
CA GLN A 249 -12.30 0.39 -5.37
C GLN A 249 -12.20 1.91 -5.29
N SER A 250 -11.83 2.43 -4.13
CA SER A 250 -11.62 3.86 -3.86
C SER A 250 -10.25 4.14 -3.25
N PHE A 251 -9.91 5.42 -3.07
CA PHE A 251 -8.73 5.80 -2.28
C PHE A 251 -8.99 5.79 -0.77
N PHE A 252 -10.26 5.73 -0.35
CA PHE A 252 -10.66 6.04 1.02
C PHE A 252 -11.01 4.79 1.85
N MET A 253 -10.94 3.59 1.27
CA MET A 253 -11.34 2.35 1.93
C MET A 253 -10.30 1.24 1.80
N ALA A 254 -10.13 0.45 2.86
CA ALA A 254 -9.32 -0.76 2.88
C ALA A 254 -10.19 -1.99 2.55
N THR A 255 -11.08 -2.32 3.47
CA THR A 255 -12.14 -3.33 3.33
C THR A 255 -13.49 -2.64 3.07
N TYR A 256 -14.57 -3.41 2.90
CA TYR A 256 -15.92 -2.85 2.69
C TYR A 256 -16.48 -2.09 3.91
N TYR A 257 -15.82 -2.21 5.07
CA TYR A 257 -16.25 -1.61 6.34
C TYR A 257 -15.23 -0.65 6.96
N MET A 258 -13.98 -0.63 6.47
CA MET A 258 -12.88 0.19 7.02
C MET A 258 -12.55 1.37 6.10
N TYR A 259 -12.85 2.57 6.59
CA TYR A 259 -12.61 3.87 5.96
C TYR A 259 -11.32 4.46 6.52
N PHE A 260 -10.54 5.16 5.69
CA PHE A 260 -9.30 5.86 6.06
C PHE A 260 -8.43 5.07 7.07
N PRO A 261 -7.86 3.91 6.67
CA PRO A 261 -6.95 3.18 7.54
C PRO A 261 -5.77 4.08 7.95
N PHE A 262 -5.31 3.98 9.19
CA PHE A 262 -4.22 4.80 9.72
C PHE A 262 -3.15 3.99 10.49
N LEU A 263 -3.42 2.72 10.78
CA LEU A 263 -2.46 1.81 11.41
C LEU A 263 -2.44 0.49 10.65
N THR A 264 -1.24 -0.03 10.39
CA THR A 264 -1.03 -1.42 9.94
C THR A 264 0.07 -2.08 10.76
N CYS A 265 -0.04 -3.38 10.96
CA CYS A 265 0.95 -4.20 11.63
C CYS A 265 1.15 -5.50 10.83
N GLU A 266 2.39 -5.95 10.81
CA GLU A 266 2.84 -7.16 10.14
C GLU A 266 3.75 -7.89 11.11
N VAL A 267 3.46 -9.17 11.38
CA VAL A 267 4.32 -10.04 12.19
C VAL A 267 5.04 -10.96 11.24
N LYS A 268 6.33 -11.22 11.44
CA LYS A 268 7.10 -12.19 10.64
C LYS A 268 8.11 -12.89 11.55
N CYS A 269 8.30 -14.19 11.34
CA CYS A 269 9.29 -14.98 12.06
C CYS A 269 10.51 -15.28 11.17
N GLY A 270 11.69 -15.38 11.79
CA GLY A 270 12.96 -15.68 11.12
C GLY A 270 13.74 -14.43 10.67
N ALA A 271 15.03 -14.62 10.38
CA ALA A 271 16.01 -13.53 10.22
C ALA A 271 15.67 -12.50 9.12
N ALA A 272 15.08 -12.94 8.00
CA ALA A 272 14.65 -12.05 6.91
C ALA A 272 13.23 -11.48 7.10
N GLY A 273 12.58 -11.76 8.24
CA GLY A 273 11.18 -11.40 8.48
C GLY A 273 10.94 -9.90 8.54
N LEU A 274 11.83 -9.14 9.19
CA LEU A 274 11.64 -7.71 9.44
C LEU A 274 11.59 -6.89 8.14
N ASP A 275 12.49 -7.15 7.20
CA ASP A 275 12.49 -6.52 5.87
C ASP A 275 11.18 -6.76 5.10
N ILE A 276 10.62 -7.97 5.21
CA ILE A 276 9.37 -8.34 4.54
C ILE A 276 8.19 -7.61 5.19
N ALA A 277 8.14 -7.57 6.52
CA ALA A 277 7.16 -6.81 7.29
C ALA A 277 7.22 -5.30 6.95
N ASP A 278 8.42 -4.73 6.85
CA ASP A 278 8.63 -3.34 6.46
C ASP A 278 8.14 -3.04 5.04
N ARG A 279 8.38 -3.94 4.07
CA ARG A 279 7.88 -3.79 2.69
C ARG A 279 6.36 -3.86 2.62
N GLN A 280 5.74 -4.74 3.41
CA GLN A 280 4.28 -4.87 3.49
C GLN A 280 3.62 -3.66 4.18
N ASN A 281 4.16 -3.20 5.31
CA ASN A 281 3.69 -2.00 5.99
C ASN A 281 3.89 -0.75 5.13
N ALA A 282 5.04 -0.59 4.47
CA ALA A 282 5.28 0.55 3.56
C ALA A 282 4.26 0.60 2.42
N HIS A 283 3.92 -0.54 1.80
CA HIS A 283 2.92 -0.61 0.75
C HIS A 283 1.51 -0.26 1.27
N SER A 284 1.13 -0.82 2.42
CA SER A 284 -0.19 -0.61 3.03
C SER A 284 -0.36 0.84 3.51
N MET A 285 0.62 1.37 4.24
CA MET A 285 0.62 2.76 4.71
C MET A 285 0.72 3.78 3.57
N THR A 286 1.31 3.42 2.42
CA THR A 286 1.24 4.28 1.22
C THR A 286 -0.21 4.43 0.75
N LEU A 287 -1.00 3.37 0.73
CA LEU A 287 -2.43 3.47 0.35
C LEU A 287 -3.23 4.28 1.38
N ALA A 288 -2.96 4.09 2.68
CA ALA A 288 -3.55 4.88 3.76
C ALA A 288 -3.29 6.39 3.59
N VAL A 289 -2.02 6.80 3.54
CA VAL A 289 -1.62 8.20 3.41
C VAL A 289 -2.06 8.78 2.06
N ARG A 290 -2.03 7.99 0.98
CA ARG A 290 -2.59 8.38 -0.31
C ARG A 290 -4.07 8.71 -0.20
N GLY A 291 -4.86 7.94 0.54
CA GLY A 291 -6.28 8.23 0.78
C GLY A 291 -6.51 9.60 1.41
N ILE A 292 -5.69 9.96 2.40
CA ILE A 292 -5.71 11.29 3.02
C ILE A 292 -5.30 12.36 2.02
N VAL A 293 -4.13 12.24 1.38
CA VAL A 293 -3.64 13.23 0.40
C VAL A 293 -4.65 13.44 -0.74
N GLU A 294 -5.24 12.36 -1.26
CA GLU A 294 -6.29 12.40 -2.30
C GLU A 294 -7.56 13.14 -1.84
N LEU A 295 -7.94 13.07 -0.56
CA LEU A 295 -9.05 13.87 0.01
C LEU A 295 -8.68 15.37 0.05
N PHE A 296 -7.52 15.71 0.59
CA PHE A 296 -7.04 17.09 0.69
C PHE A 296 -6.83 17.75 -0.68
N LEU A 297 -6.31 17.00 -1.66
CA LEU A 297 -6.16 17.45 -3.05
C LEU A 297 -7.51 17.67 -3.75
N ARG A 298 -8.60 16.98 -3.37
CA ARG A 298 -9.93 17.22 -3.94
C ARG A 298 -10.50 18.56 -3.48
N ILE A 299 -10.38 18.88 -2.19
CA ILE A 299 -10.79 20.18 -1.63
C ILE A 299 -10.07 21.30 -2.38
N TYR A 300 -8.75 21.20 -2.55
CA TYR A 300 -7.99 22.18 -3.30
C TYR A 300 -8.36 22.20 -4.78
N GLY A 301 -8.49 21.03 -5.43
CA GLY A 301 -8.77 20.88 -6.86
C GLY A 301 -10.16 21.36 -7.34
N HIS A 302 -11.04 21.78 -6.43
CA HIS A 302 -12.20 22.61 -6.77
C HIS A 302 -11.81 24.03 -7.20
N TYR A 303 -10.54 24.41 -6.99
CA TYR A 303 -9.81 25.44 -7.69
C TYR A 303 -8.73 24.74 -8.55
N PRO A 304 -8.72 24.91 -9.88
CA PRO A 304 -7.77 24.18 -10.71
C PRO A 304 -6.35 24.70 -10.51
N VAL A 305 -5.43 23.84 -10.07
CA VAL A 305 -4.03 23.65 -10.53
C VAL A 305 -3.28 22.79 -9.49
N ILE A 306 -3.21 21.47 -9.71
CA ILE A 306 -2.11 20.62 -9.21
C ILE A 306 -1.78 19.56 -10.26
N THR A 307 -0.59 19.66 -10.86
CA THR A 307 -0.03 18.60 -11.72
C THR A 307 0.44 17.45 -10.85
N ARG A 308 -0.17 16.26 -11.04
CA ARG A 308 -0.11 15.11 -10.12
C ARG A 308 1.25 14.41 -9.95
N GLU A 309 2.29 14.82 -10.66
CA GLU A 309 3.44 13.95 -10.98
C GLU A 309 4.50 13.83 -9.87
N ASP A 310 4.44 14.65 -8.81
CA ASP A 310 5.51 14.77 -7.81
C ASP A 310 5.20 14.30 -6.38
N ILE A 311 4.05 13.68 -6.11
CA ILE A 311 3.70 13.23 -4.74
C ILE A 311 4.60 12.06 -4.31
N LYS A 312 5.41 12.29 -3.27
CA LYS A 312 6.40 11.32 -2.75
C LYS A 312 6.09 10.98 -1.30
N TYR A 313 5.86 9.70 -1.02
CA TYR A 313 5.61 9.15 0.31
C TYR A 313 6.94 8.62 0.87
N TYR A 314 7.34 9.05 2.07
CA TYR A 314 8.59 8.64 2.71
C TYR A 314 8.32 7.92 4.04
N ARG A 315 9.07 6.86 4.31
CA ARG A 315 9.07 6.18 5.61
C ARG A 315 10.01 6.89 6.58
N HIS A 316 9.51 7.22 7.77
CA HIS A 316 10.34 7.68 8.89
C HIS A 316 10.24 6.66 10.04
N PRO A 317 11.31 5.92 10.38
CA PRO A 317 11.33 5.05 11.54
C PRO A 317 11.19 5.87 12.82
N ILE A 318 10.13 5.61 13.61
CA ILE A 318 9.87 6.31 14.88
C ILE A 318 10.79 5.79 15.98
N ARG A 319 10.78 4.47 16.20
CA ARG A 319 11.64 3.78 17.16
C ARG A 319 11.74 2.32 16.73
N THR A 320 12.92 1.74 16.89
CA THR A 320 13.14 0.28 16.92
C THR A 320 13.52 -0.07 18.35
N PHE A 321 12.93 -1.12 18.90
CA PHE A 321 13.23 -1.65 20.23
C PHE A 321 12.95 -3.15 20.23
N ASP A 322 13.68 -3.88 21.06
CA ASP A 322 13.44 -5.29 21.32
C ASP A 322 12.69 -5.40 22.66
N PHE A 323 11.50 -6.02 22.64
CA PHE A 323 10.69 -6.16 23.84
C PHE A 323 11.27 -7.20 24.82
N THR A 324 12.26 -7.99 24.40
CA THR A 324 12.98 -8.97 25.23
C THR A 324 14.31 -8.44 25.78
N GLU A 325 14.79 -7.29 25.28
CA GLU A 325 16.05 -6.70 25.75
C GLU A 325 15.99 -6.32 27.23
N LEU A 326 17.07 -6.64 27.95
CA LEU A 326 17.31 -6.27 29.35
C LEU A 326 16.12 -6.68 30.25
N ASP A 327 15.80 -7.97 30.19
CA ASP A 327 14.70 -8.66 30.89
C ASP A 327 13.30 -8.06 30.63
N GLY A 328 13.14 -7.46 29.45
CA GLY A 328 11.88 -6.88 29.00
C GLY A 328 11.62 -5.46 29.48
N ARG A 329 12.67 -4.68 29.74
CA ARG A 329 12.56 -3.26 30.14
C ARG A 329 11.59 -2.46 29.26
N ASP A 330 11.71 -2.62 27.94
CA ASP A 330 10.95 -1.84 26.96
C ASP A 330 9.65 -2.54 26.50
N LYS A 331 9.22 -3.66 27.14
CA LYS A 331 8.11 -4.49 26.65
C LYS A 331 6.78 -3.75 26.47
N TRP A 332 6.49 -2.81 27.37
CA TRP A 332 5.27 -1.99 27.29
C TRP A 332 5.39 -0.77 26.35
N THR A 333 6.56 -0.47 25.79
CA THR A 333 6.78 0.75 24.97
C THR A 333 5.86 0.78 23.74
N ALA A 334 5.68 -0.34 23.04
CA ALA A 334 4.75 -0.44 21.92
C ALA A 334 3.30 -0.14 22.34
N TYR A 335 2.85 -0.80 23.41
CA TYR A 335 1.50 -0.71 23.92
C TYR A 335 1.14 0.72 24.31
N ARG A 336 2.02 1.37 25.09
CA ARG A 336 1.84 2.75 25.53
C ARG A 336 1.77 3.70 24.33
N PHE A 337 2.72 3.58 23.39
CA PHE A 337 2.73 4.37 22.17
C PHE A 337 1.43 4.22 21.36
N ILE A 338 0.97 3.00 21.12
CA ILE A 338 -0.28 2.76 20.37
C ILE A 338 -1.51 3.27 21.14
N LYS A 339 -1.55 3.12 22.47
CA LYS A 339 -2.65 3.69 23.27
C LYS A 339 -2.63 5.22 23.24
N ASN A 340 -1.47 5.86 23.27
CA ASN A 340 -1.32 7.30 23.04
C ASN A 340 -1.75 7.72 21.63
N VAL A 341 -1.46 6.92 20.60
CA VAL A 341 -1.98 7.16 19.24
C VAL A 341 -3.51 7.14 19.23
N TYR A 342 -4.18 6.23 19.95
CA TYR A 342 -5.64 6.22 20.06
C TYR A 342 -6.22 7.37 20.91
N ASP A 343 -5.54 7.74 21.99
CA ASP A 343 -6.04 8.70 22.98
C ASP A 343 -5.80 10.16 22.58
N VAL A 344 -4.67 10.44 21.93
CA VAL A 344 -4.17 11.81 21.67
C VAL A 344 -4.20 12.16 20.18
N TRP A 345 -3.64 11.29 19.33
CA TRP A 345 -3.48 11.62 17.90
C TRP A 345 -4.73 11.32 17.06
N MET A 346 -5.34 10.15 17.26
CA MET A 346 -6.48 9.68 16.47
C MET A 346 -7.68 10.64 16.48
N PRO A 347 -8.08 11.26 17.61
CA PRO A 347 -9.20 12.20 17.61
C PRO A 347 -8.93 13.43 16.72
N ALA A 348 -7.75 14.04 16.82
CA ALA A 348 -7.37 15.19 16.00
C ALA A 348 -7.23 14.80 14.51
N HIS A 349 -6.73 13.60 14.21
CA HIS A 349 -6.70 13.09 12.84
C HIS A 349 -8.10 12.85 12.27
N PHE A 350 -9.03 12.32 13.08
CA PHE A 350 -10.42 12.12 12.70
C PHE A 350 -11.17 13.44 12.46
N GLU A 351 -11.01 14.42 13.35
CA GLU A 351 -11.56 15.77 13.15
C GLU A 351 -11.04 16.44 11.88
N SER A 352 -9.75 16.25 11.57
CA SER A 352 -9.11 16.70 10.33
C SER A 352 -9.76 16.05 9.09
N ILE A 353 -10.00 14.73 9.11
CA ILE A 353 -10.70 14.02 8.03
C ILE A 353 -12.15 14.52 7.89
N CYS A 354 -12.88 14.66 8.99
CA CYS A 354 -14.26 15.16 8.99
C CYS A 354 -14.34 16.58 8.41
N SER A 355 -13.53 17.50 8.90
CA SER A 355 -13.43 18.88 8.39
C SER A 355 -13.07 18.91 6.90
N ALA A 356 -12.20 18.02 6.45
CA ALA A 356 -11.83 17.87 5.06
C ALA A 356 -13.02 17.37 4.19
N ILE A 357 -13.77 16.36 4.65
CA ILE A 357 -14.99 15.90 3.99
C ILE A 357 -16.05 17.00 3.95
N ASP A 358 -16.22 17.76 5.04
CA ASP A 358 -17.22 18.82 5.13
C ASP A 358 -16.98 19.97 4.15
N GLN A 359 -15.74 20.16 3.69
CA GLN A 359 -15.36 21.10 2.63
C GLN A 359 -15.57 20.56 1.20
N LEU A 360 -15.88 19.28 1.02
CA LEU A 360 -16.27 18.77 -0.31
C LEU A 360 -17.64 19.34 -0.72
N PRO A 361 -17.84 19.70 -2.00
CA PRO A 361 -19.11 20.23 -2.47
C PRO A 361 -20.18 19.15 -2.51
N SER A 362 -21.38 19.51 -2.03
CA SER A 362 -22.56 18.65 -2.10
C SER A 362 -23.08 18.53 -3.54
N GLY A 363 -23.71 17.40 -3.87
CA GLY A 363 -24.46 17.25 -5.13
C GLY A 363 -23.62 17.01 -6.39
N LEU A 364 -22.37 16.58 -6.26
CA LEU A 364 -21.56 16.11 -7.40
C LEU A 364 -22.20 14.88 -8.06
N ASN A 365 -22.93 15.10 -9.17
CA ASN A 365 -23.39 14.00 -10.01
C ASN A 365 -22.30 13.64 -11.05
N PHE A 366 -21.86 12.39 -11.03
CA PHE A 366 -20.90 11.81 -11.97
C PHE A 366 -21.54 10.79 -12.93
N ASP A 367 -22.87 10.86 -13.13
CA ASP A 367 -23.59 10.12 -14.17
C ASP A 367 -22.93 10.39 -15.53
N VAL A 368 -22.13 9.41 -15.98
CA VAL A 368 -21.57 9.38 -17.32
C VAL A 368 -22.70 9.01 -18.26
N PRO A 369 -23.08 9.86 -19.24
CA PRO A 369 -24.00 9.44 -20.29
C PRO A 369 -23.45 8.17 -20.93
N PRO A 370 -24.27 7.12 -21.14
CA PRO A 370 -23.78 5.89 -21.77
C PRO A 370 -23.08 6.26 -23.08
N LEU A 371 -21.81 5.89 -23.21
CA LEU A 371 -21.05 6.14 -24.43
C LEU A 371 -21.80 5.42 -25.55
N SER A 372 -22.49 6.18 -26.41
CA SER A 372 -23.23 5.59 -27.52
C SER A 372 -22.25 4.77 -28.35
N GLU A 373 -22.59 3.49 -28.58
CA GLU A 373 -21.80 2.59 -29.40
C GLU A 373 -21.84 3.06 -30.86
N ALA A 374 -20.93 3.99 -31.19
CA ALA A 374 -20.78 4.56 -32.51
C ALA A 374 -19.31 4.45 -32.95
N THR A 375 -19.08 3.53 -33.90
CA THR A 375 -17.93 3.50 -34.82
C THR A 375 -16.52 3.35 -34.23
N GLY A 376 -16.11 2.10 -34.02
CA GLY A 376 -15.22 1.49 -35.04
C GLY A 376 -13.69 1.64 -34.93
N LEU A 377 -13.12 2.02 -33.78
CA LEU A 377 -11.65 2.16 -33.62
C LEU A 377 -11.00 1.20 -32.60
N SER A 378 -11.75 0.23 -32.06
CA SER A 378 -11.29 -0.61 -30.94
C SER A 378 -10.53 -1.89 -31.34
N GLN A 379 -10.33 -2.19 -32.63
CA GLN A 379 -9.72 -3.45 -33.06
C GLN A 379 -8.19 -3.40 -33.24
N ASP A 380 -7.60 -2.25 -33.62
CA ASP A 380 -6.14 -2.19 -33.91
C ASP A 380 -5.26 -2.13 -32.65
N LEU A 381 -5.73 -1.52 -31.55
CA LEU A 381 -4.90 -1.40 -30.34
C LEU A 381 -4.71 -2.73 -29.59
N GLY A 382 -5.55 -3.73 -29.86
CA GLY A 382 -5.43 -5.07 -29.26
C GLY A 382 -4.32 -5.92 -29.86
N ASN A 383 -4.03 -5.75 -31.15
CA ASN A 383 -3.06 -6.57 -31.86
C ASN A 383 -1.60 -6.15 -31.58
N LEU A 384 -1.38 -4.86 -31.28
CA LEU A 384 -0.04 -4.28 -31.10
C LEU A 384 0.63 -4.63 -29.76
N LEU A 385 -0.09 -5.29 -28.85
CA LEU A 385 0.42 -5.80 -27.56
C LEU A 385 0.53 -7.33 -27.50
N GLN A 386 0.32 -8.04 -28.62
CA GLN A 386 0.40 -9.50 -28.69
C GLN A 386 1.50 -10.04 -29.62
N SER A 387 2.21 -9.17 -30.37
CA SER A 387 3.24 -9.57 -31.34
C SER A 387 4.59 -9.97 -30.73
N ASP A 388 4.94 -9.49 -29.53
CA ASP A 388 6.32 -9.58 -28.98
C ASP A 388 6.58 -10.85 -28.14
N ALA A 389 5.70 -11.86 -28.22
CA ALA A 389 5.78 -13.09 -27.42
C ALA A 389 5.77 -14.37 -28.27
N SER A 390 6.49 -14.41 -29.39
CA SER A 390 6.78 -15.65 -30.14
C SER A 390 8.02 -15.55 -31.04
N CYS A 391 9.21 -15.83 -30.47
CA CYS A 391 10.35 -16.25 -31.28
C CYS A 391 11.35 -17.11 -30.47
N ALA A 392 11.17 -18.43 -30.47
CA ALA A 392 12.23 -19.46 -30.40
C ALA A 392 11.62 -20.87 -30.18
N SER A 393 11.07 -21.47 -31.23
CA SER A 393 10.81 -22.91 -31.29
C SER A 393 11.39 -23.43 -32.61
N MET A 394 12.50 -24.17 -32.55
CA MET A 394 13.00 -24.92 -33.71
C MET A 394 12.12 -26.18 -33.92
N PRO A 395 11.97 -26.68 -35.16
CA PRO A 395 11.09 -27.81 -35.45
C PRO A 395 11.77 -29.17 -35.24
N ASP A 396 10.99 -30.16 -34.79
CA ASP A 396 11.38 -31.58 -34.72
C ASP A 396 11.18 -32.30 -36.07
N GLY A 397 12.05 -33.27 -36.37
CA GLY A 397 11.93 -34.28 -37.43
C GLY A 397 13.21 -34.41 -38.28
N TRP A 398 13.98 -35.50 -38.29
CA TRP A 398 13.59 -36.91 -38.22
C TRP A 398 14.79 -37.85 -37.88
N ASP A 399 14.45 -39.14 -37.75
CA ASP A 399 15.26 -40.34 -37.98
C ASP A 399 16.11 -40.99 -36.88
N SER A 400 15.50 -42.04 -36.29
CA SER A 400 15.87 -43.44 -36.58
C SER A 400 17.36 -43.84 -36.53
N GLN A 401 17.81 -44.45 -35.43
CA GLN A 401 18.21 -45.88 -35.44
C GLN A 401 18.52 -46.45 -34.04
N SER A 402 18.16 -47.71 -33.87
CA SER A 402 18.46 -48.58 -32.72
C SER A 402 19.75 -49.38 -32.93
N SER A 403 20.51 -49.62 -31.87
CA SER A 403 21.53 -50.70 -31.83
C SER A 403 21.49 -51.46 -30.49
N ASN A 404 21.64 -52.79 -30.56
CA ASN A 404 21.30 -53.77 -29.51
C ASN A 404 22.43 -54.09 -28.51
N GLY A 405 22.03 -54.72 -27.38
CA GLY A 405 22.81 -55.75 -26.66
C GLY A 405 23.15 -55.41 -25.19
N GLU A 406 23.03 -56.31 -24.20
CA GLU A 406 22.49 -57.68 -24.16
C GLU A 406 21.91 -58.05 -22.76
N GLN A 407 20.83 -58.83 -22.79
CA GLN A 407 20.39 -59.92 -21.88
C GLN A 407 21.02 -60.10 -20.48
N GLN A 408 20.17 -60.29 -19.45
CA GLN A 408 19.82 -61.66 -18.98
C GLN A 408 18.58 -61.66 -18.06
N ALA A 409 17.88 -62.79 -17.99
CA ALA A 409 16.64 -62.96 -17.23
C ALA A 409 16.63 -64.31 -16.49
N VAL A 410 16.18 -64.33 -15.23
CA VAL A 410 15.74 -65.55 -14.50
C VAL A 410 14.63 -65.18 -13.51
N THR A 411 13.50 -65.87 -13.60
CA THR A 411 12.53 -66.11 -12.50
C THR A 411 12.57 -67.60 -12.14
N PRO A 412 12.10 -68.02 -10.94
CA PRO A 412 10.74 -68.57 -10.89
C PRO A 412 9.97 -68.40 -9.56
N ASP A 413 8.70 -68.81 -9.64
CA ASP A 413 7.58 -68.81 -8.68
C ASP A 413 7.78 -69.49 -7.31
N THR A 414 6.93 -69.15 -6.31
CA THR A 414 5.82 -70.05 -5.84
C THR A 414 4.91 -69.50 -4.72
N SER A 415 3.58 -69.55 -4.98
CA SER A 415 2.44 -70.05 -4.15
C SER A 415 2.30 -69.70 -2.64
N SER A 416 1.31 -68.89 -2.23
CA SER A 416 -0.05 -69.26 -1.75
C SER A 416 -0.16 -69.87 -0.33
N SER A 417 -0.93 -69.31 0.61
CA SER A 417 -2.39 -69.50 0.79
C SER A 417 -2.92 -68.57 1.92
N GLY A 418 -4.22 -68.29 2.13
CA GLY A 418 -5.45 -68.84 1.52
C GLY A 418 -6.69 -67.97 1.80
N VAL A 419 -7.88 -68.45 1.43
CA VAL A 419 -9.12 -67.66 1.24
C VAL A 419 -10.23 -68.01 2.26
N ALA A 420 -10.99 -67.02 2.72
CA ALA A 420 -12.39 -67.21 3.13
C ALA A 420 -13.25 -65.93 3.01
N LYS A 421 -14.18 -65.91 2.04
CA LYS A 421 -15.29 -64.95 1.94
C LYS A 421 -16.47 -65.41 2.81
N ARG A 422 -17.23 -64.48 3.41
CA ARG A 422 -18.70 -64.66 3.49
C ARG A 422 -19.45 -63.32 3.39
N ARG A 423 -20.70 -63.40 2.92
CA ARG A 423 -21.52 -62.32 2.36
C ARG A 423 -22.65 -61.93 3.33
N LYS A 424 -22.87 -60.62 3.48
CA LYS A 424 -24.17 -59.90 3.46
C LYS A 424 -25.40 -60.53 4.16
N GLY A 425 -25.94 -59.84 5.17
CA GLY A 425 -27.29 -60.04 5.73
C GLY A 425 -27.82 -58.78 6.42
N ARG A 426 -29.10 -58.43 6.19
CA ARG A 426 -29.81 -57.34 6.89
C ARG A 426 -30.57 -57.92 8.10
N GLY A 427 -30.81 -57.10 9.12
CA GLY A 427 -32.15 -57.05 9.74
C GLY A 427 -32.25 -57.11 11.27
N LEU A 428 -32.93 -56.08 11.81
CA LEU A 428 -33.87 -56.09 12.95
C LEU A 428 -33.35 -56.26 14.40
N ALA A 429 -33.45 -55.14 15.12
CA ALA A 429 -34.30 -54.91 16.30
C ALA A 429 -34.13 -55.70 17.62
N GLY A 430 -34.22 -54.95 18.74
CA GLY A 430 -34.57 -55.44 20.07
C GLY A 430 -33.47 -55.24 21.12
N GLY A 431 -33.73 -54.43 22.14
CA GLY A 431 -32.81 -54.11 23.25
C GLY A 431 -32.89 -52.64 23.64
#